data_AF-A0A3D2SAM7-F1
#
_entry.id   AF-A0A3D2SAM7-F1
#
_cell.length_a   1.000
_cell.length_b   1.000
_cell.length_c   1.000
_cell.angle_alpha   90.00
_cell.angle_beta   90.00
_cell.angle_gamma   90.00
#
_symmetry.space_group_name_H-M   'P 1'
#
loop_
_entity.id
_entity.type
_entity.pdbx_description
1 polymer ?
#
loop_
_entity_poly.entity_id
_entity_poly.type
_entity_poly.pdbx_seq_one_letter_code
_entity_poly.pdbx_strand_id
1 'polypeptide(L)'
;MGQVQPSAEIKRAIIGDFYIQTGMYLERNANGTLADFQALAPQSVLLANDFTDYSTSNGFSITGNTLFSVMVGLQFCDKQRTYYKENPVVRLGFSYFTGNTLTSGVFRETQVPFDTLTSASTGQTLYVDSVTIENYNMNYSSEQLRFDGSFIYRTNPAARWSMFTGAGITAGLRSE
;
A
#
# COMPACT_ATOMS: atom_id res chain seq x y z
N MET A 1 -18.22 -20.39 62.53
CA MET A 1 -17.47 -20.78 61.32
C MET A 1 -18.04 -19.99 60.15
N GLY A 2 -17.37 -18.92 59.73
CA GLY A 2 -17.81 -18.09 58.62
C GLY A 2 -17.50 -18.79 57.30
N GLN A 3 -18.53 -19.01 56.48
CA GLN A 3 -18.35 -19.56 55.13
C GLN A 3 -17.59 -18.55 54.28
N VAL A 4 -16.38 -18.90 53.87
CA VAL A 4 -15.63 -18.15 52.86
C VAL A 4 -16.32 -18.40 51.53
N GLN A 5 -17.07 -17.40 51.10
CA GLN A 5 -17.73 -17.38 49.80
C GLN A 5 -16.65 -17.50 48.72
N PRO A 6 -16.76 -18.44 47.75
CA PRO A 6 -15.75 -18.56 46.71
C PRO A 6 -15.76 -17.27 45.89
N SER A 7 -14.64 -16.54 45.91
CA SER A 7 -14.44 -15.36 45.07
C SER A 7 -14.68 -15.78 43.62
N ALA A 8 -15.67 -15.17 42.96
CA ALA A 8 -16.03 -15.51 41.60
C ALA A 8 -14.80 -15.44 40.70
N GLU A 9 -14.38 -16.59 40.17
CA GLU A 9 -13.20 -16.72 39.31
C GLU A 9 -13.40 -15.88 38.04
N ILE A 10 -12.52 -14.92 37.79
CA ILE A 10 -12.68 -14.00 36.65
C ILE A 10 -12.37 -14.70 35.31
N LYS A 11 -12.91 -14.18 34.20
CA LYS A 11 -12.65 -14.70 32.85
C LYS A 11 -11.17 -14.61 32.52
N ARG A 12 -10.64 -15.54 31.71
CA ARG A 12 -9.21 -15.59 31.35
C ARG A 12 -8.70 -14.37 30.58
N ALA A 13 -9.56 -13.81 29.73
CA ALA A 13 -9.24 -12.64 28.93
C ALA A 13 -10.47 -11.74 28.79
N ILE A 14 -10.21 -10.44 28.64
CA ILE A 14 -11.22 -9.42 28.36
C ILE A 14 -10.71 -8.48 27.26
N ILE A 15 -11.64 -7.76 26.64
CA ILE A 15 -11.30 -6.58 25.84
C ILE A 15 -11.08 -5.45 26.83
N GLY A 16 -9.83 -5.01 26.95
CA GLY A 16 -9.44 -3.89 27.83
C GLY A 16 -9.34 -2.57 27.07
N ASP A 17 -8.99 -2.61 25.79
CA ASP A 17 -8.72 -1.42 24.99
C ASP A 17 -9.40 -1.48 23.61
N PHE A 18 -9.77 -0.31 23.09
CA PHE A 18 -10.17 -0.12 21.70
C PHE A 18 -9.20 0.84 21.02
N TYR A 19 -8.79 0.50 19.80
CA TYR A 19 -7.87 1.31 19.01
C TYR A 19 -8.55 1.65 17.69
N ILE A 20 -8.61 2.93 17.38
CA ILE A 20 -8.97 3.44 16.06
C ILE A 20 -7.78 4.24 15.57
N GLN A 21 -7.28 3.89 14.39
CA GLN A 21 -6.13 4.56 13.78
C GLN A 21 -6.52 5.01 12.39
N THR A 22 -6.20 6.25 12.09
CA THR A 22 -6.29 6.80 10.75
C THR A 22 -4.94 7.38 10.40
N GLY A 23 -4.59 7.39 9.12
CA GLY A 23 -3.34 7.98 8.72
C GLY A 23 -3.06 7.87 7.25
N MET A 24 -1.86 8.32 6.92
CA MET A 24 -1.28 8.17 5.60
C MET A 24 0.02 7.38 5.76
N TYR A 25 0.31 6.52 4.79
CA TYR A 25 1.63 5.91 4.65
C TYR A 25 2.16 6.18 3.24
N LEU A 26 3.47 6.24 3.13
CA LEU A 26 4.15 6.39 1.85
C LEU A 26 4.69 5.02 1.46
N GLU A 27 4.33 4.54 0.28
CA GLU A 27 4.93 3.34 -0.28
C GLU A 27 5.51 3.62 -1.65
N ARG A 28 6.58 2.91 -1.95
CA ARG A 28 7.13 2.91 -3.31
C ARG A 28 6.20 2.07 -4.18
N ASN A 29 5.80 2.62 -5.31
CA ASN A 29 5.03 1.89 -6.30
C ASN A 29 5.87 0.74 -6.88
N ALA A 30 5.28 -0.44 -7.03
CA ALA A 30 5.96 -1.51 -7.75
C ALA A 30 5.98 -1.17 -9.26
N ASN A 31 7.11 -1.44 -9.91
CA ASN A 31 7.21 -1.29 -11.35
C ASN A 31 6.63 -2.53 -12.02
N GLY A 32 5.57 -2.35 -12.81
CA GLY A 32 4.99 -3.40 -13.64
C GLY A 32 5.59 -3.47 -15.04
N THR A 33 5.22 -4.51 -15.75
CA THR A 33 5.45 -4.68 -17.19
C THR A 33 4.17 -4.44 -17.96
N LEU A 34 4.26 -4.11 -19.25
CA LEU A 34 3.08 -4.02 -20.13
C LEU A 34 2.22 -5.28 -20.08
N ALA A 35 2.84 -6.46 -20.01
CA ALA A 35 2.15 -7.74 -19.91
C ALA A 35 1.32 -7.85 -18.62
N ASP A 36 1.82 -7.35 -17.48
CA ASP A 36 1.06 -7.34 -16.22
C ASP A 36 -0.22 -6.51 -16.37
N PHE A 37 -0.13 -5.33 -16.99
CA PHE A 37 -1.29 -4.47 -17.22
C PHE A 37 -2.27 -5.07 -18.24
N GLN A 38 -1.78 -5.73 -19.28
CA GLN A 38 -2.62 -6.46 -20.24
C GLN A 38 -3.35 -7.63 -19.56
N ALA A 39 -2.71 -8.33 -18.62
CA ALA A 39 -3.35 -9.39 -17.85
C ALA A 39 -4.41 -8.84 -16.87
N LEU A 40 -4.14 -7.69 -16.25
CA LEU A 40 -5.07 -7.03 -15.32
C LEU A 40 -6.29 -6.42 -16.03
N ALA A 41 -6.11 -5.90 -17.25
CA ALA A 41 -7.15 -5.25 -18.03
C ALA A 41 -7.17 -5.74 -19.49
N PRO A 42 -7.52 -7.03 -19.74
CA PRO A 42 -7.44 -7.64 -21.07
C PRO A 42 -8.42 -7.04 -22.09
N GLN A 43 -9.45 -6.36 -21.62
CA GLN A 43 -10.44 -5.67 -22.47
C GLN A 43 -10.09 -4.19 -22.71
N SER A 44 -8.93 -3.72 -22.26
CA SER A 44 -8.52 -2.33 -22.46
C SER A 44 -8.17 -2.07 -23.93
N VAL A 45 -8.96 -1.19 -24.56
CA VAL A 45 -8.69 -0.72 -25.93
C VAL A 45 -7.34 -0.01 -26.03
N LEU A 46 -6.90 0.66 -24.95
CA LEU A 46 -5.59 1.34 -24.92
C LEU A 46 -4.42 0.35 -24.89
N LEU A 47 -4.56 -0.76 -24.17
CA LEU A 47 -3.50 -1.77 -24.03
C LEU A 47 -3.47 -2.76 -25.19
N ALA A 48 -4.47 -2.70 -26.08
CA ALA A 48 -4.53 -3.47 -27.32
C ALA A 48 -3.74 -2.83 -28.49
N ASN A 49 -3.15 -1.65 -28.29
CA ASN A 49 -2.29 -1.01 -29.29
C ASN A 49 -0.97 -1.78 -29.48
N ASP A 50 -0.32 -1.53 -30.62
CA ASP A 50 1.03 -2.03 -30.88
C ASP A 50 2.07 -1.14 -30.17
N PHE A 51 2.83 -1.77 -29.27
CA PHE A 51 3.88 -1.13 -28.47
C PHE A 51 5.30 -1.54 -28.90
N THR A 52 5.47 -2.16 -30.08
CA THR A 52 6.76 -2.68 -30.55
C THR A 52 7.86 -1.62 -30.60
N ASP A 53 7.53 -0.40 -31.01
CA ASP A 53 8.47 0.73 -31.09
C ASP A 53 8.53 1.59 -29.81
N TYR A 54 7.88 1.15 -28.73
CA TYR A 54 7.85 1.87 -27.47
C TYR A 54 8.94 1.40 -26.52
N SER A 55 9.56 2.36 -25.83
CA SER A 55 10.49 2.13 -24.75
C SER A 55 9.80 2.24 -23.40
N THR A 56 10.16 1.38 -22.46
CA THR A 56 9.62 1.42 -21.09
C THR A 56 10.21 2.59 -20.31
N SER A 57 9.36 3.44 -19.73
CA SER A 57 9.68 4.52 -18.81
C SER A 57 9.20 4.19 -17.40
N ASN A 58 9.95 3.32 -16.71
CA ASN A 58 9.68 3.02 -15.30
C ASN A 58 10.56 3.90 -14.41
N GLY A 59 9.94 4.88 -13.75
CA GLY A 59 10.60 5.80 -12.83
C GLY A 59 10.54 5.35 -11.36
N PHE A 60 11.25 6.08 -10.51
CA PHE A 60 11.01 6.02 -9.07
C PHE A 60 9.73 6.78 -8.75
N SER A 61 8.74 6.11 -8.15
CA SER A 61 7.48 6.73 -7.76
C SER A 61 7.08 6.27 -6.36
N ILE A 62 6.60 7.23 -5.56
CA ILE A 62 6.06 7.03 -4.21
C ILE A 62 4.64 7.55 -4.22
N THR A 63 3.70 6.75 -3.70
CA THR A 63 2.31 7.18 -3.52
C THR A 63 2.01 7.31 -2.03
N GLY A 64 1.28 8.38 -1.69
CA GLY A 64 0.67 8.55 -0.38
C GLY A 64 -0.68 7.87 -0.34
N ASN A 65 -0.82 6.92 0.56
CA ASN A 65 -1.97 6.05 0.66
C ASN A 65 -2.65 6.21 2.00
N THR A 66 -3.97 6.04 2.02
CA THR A 66 -4.75 6.19 3.27
C THR A 66 -4.81 4.85 4.01
N LEU A 67 -4.77 4.95 5.33
CA LEU A 67 -4.94 3.84 6.27
C LEU A 67 -6.11 4.14 7.21
N PHE A 68 -6.96 3.15 7.40
CA PHE A 68 -7.96 3.12 8.46
C PHE A 68 -7.91 1.77 9.18
N SER A 69 -7.72 1.76 10.49
CA SER A 69 -7.63 0.53 11.28
C SER A 69 -8.52 0.57 12.52
N VAL A 70 -9.15 -0.56 12.81
CA VAL A 70 -9.92 -0.81 14.03
C VAL A 70 -9.39 -2.07 14.69
N MET A 71 -8.96 -1.95 15.95
CA MET A 71 -8.38 -3.06 16.70
C MET A 71 -8.89 -3.08 18.14
N VAL A 72 -8.81 -4.26 18.75
CA VAL A 72 -9.12 -4.49 20.16
C VAL A 72 -7.89 -5.00 20.89
N GLY A 73 -7.69 -4.53 22.12
CA GLY A 73 -6.64 -4.99 23.02
C GLY A 73 -7.21 -6.00 24.02
N LEU A 74 -6.69 -7.22 23.97
CA LEU A 74 -6.99 -8.29 24.90
C LEU A 74 -6.03 -8.24 26.09
N GLN A 75 -6.60 -8.10 27.29
CA GLN A 75 -5.91 -8.20 28.56
C GLN A 75 -6.15 -9.58 29.17
N PHE A 76 -5.12 -10.14 29.81
CA PHE A 76 -5.17 -11.48 30.40
C PHE A 76 -5.15 -11.40 31.92
N CYS A 77 -5.88 -12.30 32.58
CA CYS A 77 -5.84 -12.41 34.03
C CYS A 77 -4.44 -12.82 34.54
N ASP A 78 -4.18 -12.51 35.80
CA ASP A 78 -3.06 -13.08 36.55
C ASP A 78 -3.23 -14.60 36.75
N LYS A 79 -2.17 -15.27 37.24
CA LYS A 79 -2.19 -16.73 37.41
C LYS A 79 -3.25 -17.17 38.42
N GLN A 80 -3.53 -16.33 39.41
CA GLN A 80 -4.48 -16.57 40.49
C GLN A 80 -5.92 -16.20 40.09
N ARG A 81 -6.14 -15.63 38.90
CA ARG A 81 -7.45 -15.17 38.39
C ARG A 81 -8.18 -14.24 39.36
N THR A 82 -7.41 -13.30 39.91
CA THR A 82 -7.88 -12.27 40.84
C THR A 82 -7.96 -10.89 40.20
N TYR A 83 -7.13 -10.59 39.20
CA TYR A 83 -7.21 -9.32 38.45
C TYR A 83 -6.67 -9.45 37.02
N TYR A 84 -6.97 -8.46 36.17
CA TYR A 84 -6.45 -8.36 34.80
C TYR A 84 -5.12 -7.64 34.77
N LYS A 85 -4.13 -8.23 34.10
CA LYS A 85 -2.82 -7.61 33.94
C LYS A 85 -2.88 -6.51 32.90
N GLU A 86 -2.32 -5.35 33.24
CA GLU A 86 -2.13 -4.22 32.32
C GLU A 86 -1.07 -4.47 31.22
N ASN A 87 -0.24 -5.51 31.39
CA ASN A 87 0.86 -5.87 30.50
C ASN A 87 1.15 -7.39 30.62
N PRO A 88 1.34 -8.15 29.53
CA PRO A 88 1.20 -7.77 28.11
C PRO A 88 -0.24 -7.69 27.63
N VAL A 89 -0.45 -6.86 26.61
CA VAL A 89 -1.72 -6.75 25.87
C VAL A 89 -1.53 -7.37 24.49
N VAL A 90 -2.48 -8.21 24.07
CA VAL A 90 -2.54 -8.71 22.69
C VAL A 90 -3.52 -7.85 21.92
N ARG A 91 -3.06 -7.12 20.90
CA ARG A 91 -3.91 -6.32 20.04
C ARG A 91 -4.17 -7.05 18.73
N LEU A 92 -5.45 -7.18 18.37
CA LEU A 92 -5.90 -7.82 17.14
C LEU A 92 -6.87 -6.89 16.42
N GLY A 93 -6.85 -6.84 15.10
CA GLY A 93 -7.89 -6.15 14.36
C GLY A 93 -7.67 -6.11 12.87
N PHE A 94 -8.45 -5.24 12.22
CA PHE A 94 -8.45 -5.09 10.79
C PHE A 94 -8.00 -3.69 10.39
N SER A 95 -7.30 -3.64 9.28
CA SER A 95 -6.78 -2.43 8.68
C SER A 95 -7.15 -2.41 7.21
N TYR A 96 -7.73 -1.31 6.75
CA TYR A 96 -8.08 -1.06 5.36
C TYR A 96 -7.08 -0.08 4.75
N PHE A 97 -6.58 -0.44 3.58
CA PHE A 97 -5.55 0.29 2.83
C PHE A 97 -6.03 0.51 1.40
N THR A 98 -5.74 1.68 0.83
CA THR A 98 -5.97 1.97 -0.59
C THR A 98 -4.73 2.59 -1.20
N GLY A 99 -4.40 2.24 -2.45
CA GLY A 99 -3.21 2.80 -3.10
C GLY A 99 -2.81 2.21 -4.45
N ASN A 100 -1.87 2.89 -5.12
CA ASN A 100 -1.27 2.42 -6.37
C ASN A 100 -0.24 1.32 -6.07
N THR A 101 -0.59 0.09 -6.39
CA THR A 101 0.27 -1.07 -6.12
C THR A 101 1.24 -1.30 -7.27
N LEU A 102 0.83 -1.01 -8.50
CA LEU A 102 1.63 -1.25 -9.70
C LEU A 102 1.58 -0.05 -10.65
N THR A 103 2.73 0.36 -11.17
CA THR A 103 2.86 1.45 -12.14
C THR A 103 3.82 1.09 -13.27
N SER A 104 3.52 1.53 -14.48
CA SER A 104 4.48 1.48 -15.60
C SER A 104 4.19 2.59 -16.61
N GLY A 105 5.20 3.00 -17.35
CA GLY A 105 5.08 3.90 -18.48
C GLY A 105 5.72 3.31 -19.71
N VAL A 106 5.16 3.60 -20.89
CA VAL A 106 5.83 3.37 -22.16
C VAL A 106 5.76 4.64 -23.00
N PHE A 107 6.82 4.92 -23.75
CA PHE A 107 6.89 6.09 -24.61
C PHE A 107 7.52 5.77 -25.96
N ARG A 108 7.13 6.52 -26.98
CA ARG A 108 7.73 6.48 -28.31
C ARG A 108 8.07 7.89 -28.74
N GLU A 109 9.28 8.07 -29.24
CA GLU A 109 9.73 9.32 -29.85
C GLU A 109 9.90 9.11 -31.34
N THR A 110 9.25 9.95 -32.14
CA THR A 110 9.32 9.92 -33.60
C THR A 110 9.84 11.26 -34.08
N GLN A 111 10.95 11.24 -34.82
CA GLN A 111 11.53 12.43 -35.44
C GLN A 111 11.23 12.41 -36.94
N VAL A 112 10.56 13.43 -37.46
CA VAL A 112 10.22 13.56 -38.88
C VAL A 112 10.66 14.92 -39.42
N PRO A 113 11.35 14.98 -40.57
CA PRO A 113 11.65 16.24 -41.23
C PRO A 113 10.35 16.89 -41.69
N PHE A 114 10.09 18.09 -41.18
CA PHE A 114 8.88 18.85 -41.47
C PHE A 114 9.10 19.83 -42.62
N ASP A 115 10.27 20.48 -42.67
CA ASP A 115 10.64 21.39 -43.75
C ASP A 115 12.08 21.16 -44.20
N THR A 116 12.36 21.46 -45.48
CA THR A 116 13.67 21.28 -46.09
C THR A 116 14.10 22.62 -46.69
N LEU A 117 15.01 23.30 -46.01
CA LEU A 117 15.57 24.56 -46.47
C LEU A 117 16.73 24.28 -47.44
N THR A 118 16.53 24.56 -48.72
CA THR A 118 17.59 24.44 -49.73
C THR A 118 18.13 25.81 -50.11
N SER A 119 19.42 26.04 -49.88
CA SER A 119 20.09 27.29 -50.25
C SER A 119 20.20 27.43 -51.76
N ALA A 120 19.60 28.47 -52.33
CA ALA A 120 19.62 28.73 -53.78
C ALA A 120 21.02 29.11 -54.32
N SER A 121 21.94 29.56 -53.46
CA SER A 121 23.29 30.00 -53.86
C SER A 121 24.36 28.93 -53.70
N THR A 122 24.19 28.00 -52.75
CA THR A 122 25.18 26.97 -52.42
C THR A 122 24.69 25.54 -52.67
N GLY A 123 23.40 25.34 -52.93
CA GLY A 123 22.78 24.02 -53.11
C GLY A 123 22.71 23.16 -51.85
N GLN A 124 23.08 23.72 -50.69
CA GLN A 124 23.15 23.00 -49.43
C GLN A 124 21.75 22.88 -48.82
N THR A 125 21.38 21.66 -48.41
CA THR A 125 20.07 21.32 -47.85
C THR A 125 20.16 21.16 -46.34
N LEU A 126 19.29 21.86 -45.60
CA LEU A 126 19.12 21.73 -44.16
C LEU A 126 17.71 21.19 -43.86
N TYR A 127 17.64 20.11 -43.09
CA TYR A 127 16.38 19.53 -42.62
C TYR A 127 15.96 20.20 -41.31
N VAL A 128 14.70 20.63 -41.24
CA VAL A 128 14.06 21.14 -40.02
C VAL A 128 13.15 20.03 -39.50
N ASP A 129 13.56 19.41 -38.40
CA ASP A 129 12.88 18.23 -37.86
C ASP A 129 11.81 18.59 -36.83
N SER A 130 10.73 17.80 -36.80
CA SER A 130 9.73 17.78 -35.75
C SER A 130 9.90 16.53 -34.89
N VAL A 131 9.80 16.70 -33.57
CA VAL A 131 9.85 15.60 -32.60
C VAL A 131 8.46 15.41 -32.01
N THR A 132 7.90 14.21 -32.17
CA THR A 132 6.63 13.80 -31.56
C THR A 132 6.90 12.76 -30.48
N ILE A 133 6.43 13.01 -29.26
CA ILE A 133 6.56 12.07 -28.14
C ILE A 133 5.18 11.58 -27.72
N GLU A 134 4.96 10.28 -27.79
CA GLU A 134 3.74 9.62 -27.31
C GLU A 134 4.03 8.93 -25.98
N ASN A 135 3.13 9.07 -25.00
CA ASN A 135 3.30 8.51 -23.66
C ASN A 135 2.03 7.79 -23.22
N TYR A 136 2.18 6.55 -22.76
CA TYR A 136 1.13 5.78 -22.12
C TYR A 136 1.53 5.49 -20.68
N ASN A 137 0.72 5.97 -19.74
CA ASN A 137 0.90 5.74 -18.32
C ASN A 137 -0.10 4.70 -17.83
N MET A 138 0.40 3.68 -17.15
CA MET A 138 -0.38 2.58 -16.62
C MET A 138 -0.27 2.60 -15.10
N ASN A 139 -1.40 2.74 -14.43
CA ASN A 139 -1.49 2.73 -12.97
C ASN A 139 -2.58 1.74 -12.56
N TYR A 140 -2.22 0.85 -11.64
CA TYR A 140 -3.16 -0.08 -11.05
C TYR A 140 -3.23 0.18 -9.55
N SER A 141 -4.40 0.61 -9.11
CA SER A 141 -4.72 0.82 -7.71
C SER A 141 -5.47 -0.39 -7.18
N SER A 142 -5.18 -0.76 -5.94
CA SER A 142 -5.88 -1.84 -5.24
C SER A 142 -6.32 -1.39 -3.85
N GLU A 143 -7.42 -1.95 -3.40
CA GLU A 143 -7.84 -1.88 -2.01
C GLU A 143 -7.37 -3.15 -1.30
N GLN A 144 -6.93 -3.04 -0.05
CA GLN A 144 -6.43 -4.19 0.70
C GLN A 144 -7.06 -4.18 2.09
N LEU A 145 -7.47 -5.38 2.54
CA LEU A 145 -7.85 -5.63 3.92
C LEU A 145 -6.74 -6.45 4.58
N ARG A 146 -6.20 -5.93 5.69
CA ARG A 146 -5.21 -6.62 6.51
C ARG A 146 -5.81 -7.03 7.83
N PHE A 147 -5.45 -8.21 8.28
CA PHE A 147 -5.68 -8.65 9.64
C PHE A 147 -4.35 -8.66 10.38
N ASP A 148 -4.26 -7.84 11.42
CA ASP A 148 -3.01 -7.58 12.13
C ASP A 148 -3.11 -8.05 13.59
N GLY A 149 -2.04 -8.71 14.06
CA GLY A 149 -1.88 -9.10 15.44
C GLY A 149 -0.56 -8.58 16.02
N SER A 150 -0.60 -7.98 17.20
CA SER A 150 0.59 -7.46 17.89
C SER A 150 0.55 -7.70 19.38
N PHE A 151 1.71 -7.98 19.96
CA PHE A 151 1.95 -7.97 21.40
C PHE A 151 2.49 -6.61 21.81
N ILE A 152 1.85 -5.99 22.79
CA ILE A 152 2.25 -4.69 23.35
C ILE A 152 2.80 -4.93 24.75
N TYR A 153 4.06 -4.55 24.94
CA TYR A 153 4.75 -4.55 26.23
C TYR A 153 4.94 -3.11 26.72
N ARG A 154 4.39 -2.79 27.89
CA ARG A 154 4.45 -1.46 28.51
C ARG A 154 5.54 -1.46 29.59
N THR A 155 6.67 -0.78 29.36
CA THR A 155 7.84 -0.88 30.24
C THR A 155 7.66 -0.13 31.57
N ASN A 156 7.01 1.04 31.55
CA ASN A 156 6.71 1.80 32.76
C ASN A 156 5.37 2.55 32.61
N PRO A 157 4.35 2.24 33.43
CA PRO A 157 3.05 2.91 33.41
C PRO A 157 3.15 4.44 33.63
N ALA A 158 4.10 4.90 34.45
CA ALA A 158 4.29 6.31 34.74
C ALA A 158 4.99 7.06 33.61
N ALA A 159 5.89 6.40 32.86
CA ALA A 159 6.64 7.02 31.77
C ALA A 159 5.97 6.85 30.39
N ARG A 160 4.87 6.09 30.30
CA ARG A 160 4.05 5.87 29.09
C ARG A 160 4.80 5.30 27.88
N TRP A 161 5.97 4.69 28.09
CA TRP A 161 6.68 3.99 27.02
C TRP A 161 6.08 2.61 26.80
N SER A 162 5.78 2.30 25.53
CA SER A 162 5.37 0.98 25.10
C SER A 162 6.18 0.53 23.89
N MET A 163 6.47 -0.76 23.85
CA MET A 163 7.09 -1.44 22.72
C MET A 163 6.09 -2.44 22.19
N PHE A 164 6.01 -2.59 20.87
CA PHE A 164 5.13 -3.57 20.26
C PHE A 164 5.85 -4.34 19.16
N THR A 165 5.50 -5.61 19.05
CA THR A 165 5.93 -6.50 17.97
C THR A 165 4.72 -7.24 17.45
N GLY A 166 4.66 -7.53 16.15
CA GLY A 166 3.47 -8.11 15.55
C GLY A 166 3.72 -8.68 14.17
N ALA A 167 2.72 -9.41 13.71
CA ALA A 167 2.64 -9.95 12.36
C ALA A 167 1.21 -9.78 11.86
N GLY A 168 1.05 -9.66 10.54
CA GLY A 168 -0.24 -9.51 9.90
C GLY A 168 -0.29 -10.29 8.60
N ILE A 169 -1.51 -10.60 8.17
CA ILE A 169 -1.81 -11.17 6.86
C ILE A 169 -2.62 -10.17 6.06
N THR A 170 -2.37 -10.10 4.76
CA THR A 170 -2.99 -9.13 3.85
C THR A 170 -3.73 -9.85 2.74
N ALA A 171 -4.96 -9.40 2.45
CA ALA A 171 -5.73 -9.83 1.30
C ALA A 171 -6.12 -8.60 0.45
N GLY A 172 -5.95 -8.70 -0.87
CA GLY A 172 -6.40 -7.67 -1.80
C GLY A 172 -7.90 -7.81 -2.10
N LEU A 173 -8.59 -6.68 -2.15
CA LEU A 173 -9.96 -6.54 -2.62
C LEU A 173 -9.92 -5.94 -4.03
N ARG A 174 -10.64 -6.55 -4.97
CA ARG A 174 -10.83 -6.03 -6.32
C ARG A 174 -12.22 -5.42 -6.41
N SER A 175 -12.32 -4.12 -6.67
CA SER A 175 -13.54 -3.56 -7.24
C SER A 175 -13.48 -3.75 -8.76
N GLU A 176 -14.52 -4.34 -9.34
CA GLU A 176 -14.71 -4.40 -10.80
C GLU A 176 -15.05 -3.04 -11.39
#